data_AF-A0A925S4G0-F1
#
_entry.id   AF-A0A925S4G0-F1
#
_cell.length_a   1.000
_cell.length_b   1.000
_cell.length_c   1.000
_cell.angle_alpha   90.00
_cell.angle_beta   90.00
_cell.angle_gamma   90.00
#
_symmetry.space_group_name_H-M   'P 1'
#
loop_
_entity.id
_entity.type
_entity.pdbx_description
1 polymer ?
#
loop_
_entity_poly.entity_id
_entity_poly.type
_entity_poly.pdbx_seq_one_letter_code
_entity_poly.pdbx_strand_id
1 'polypeptide(L)' 'TADESLVVIRFANPKGIDMPYLLSMLHDSFMSRANTLVVPGGKMELAMQLIFTPMIMRLVERRRKALQS' A
#
# COMPACT_ATOMS: atom_id res chain seq x y z
N THR A 1 8.80 11.25 17.91
CA THR A 1 7.83 11.70 16.86
C THR A 1 7.69 10.62 15.80
N ALA A 2 6.64 10.62 14.96
CA ALA A 2 6.46 9.58 13.94
C ALA A 2 7.59 9.59 12.88
N ASP A 3 8.27 10.73 12.71
CA ASP A 3 9.42 10.90 11.82
C ASP A 3 10.69 10.17 12.30
N GLU A 4 10.71 9.64 13.53
CA GLU A 4 11.82 8.85 14.08
C GLU A 4 11.63 7.34 13.90
N SER A 5 10.63 6.93 13.11
CA SER A 5 10.29 5.51 12.91
C SER A 5 10.17 5.16 11.43
N LEU A 6 10.40 3.89 11.11
CA LEU A 6 10.20 3.33 9.78
C LEU A 6 9.13 2.25 9.84
N VAL A 7 8.25 2.25 8.85
CA VAL A 7 7.22 1.23 8.65
C VAL A 7 7.66 0.31 7.52
N VAL A 8 7.69 -0.99 7.80
CA VAL A 8 8.04 -2.02 6.81
C VAL A 8 6.77 -2.71 6.34
N ILE A 9 6.45 -2.55 5.06
CA ILE A 9 5.27 -3.13 4.42
C ILE A 9 5.70 -4.27 3.52
N ARG A 10 5.39 -5.50 3.91
CA ARG A 10 5.66 -6.71 3.13
C ARG A 10 4.42 -7.15 2.37
N PHE A 11 4.52 -7.18 1.05
CA PHE A 11 3.50 -7.75 0.19
C PHE A 11 3.70 -9.25 0.09
N ALA A 12 2.72 -10.03 0.60
CA ALA A 12 2.75 -11.49 0.49
C ALA A 12 2.70 -11.95 -0.97
N ASN A 13 1.91 -11.24 -1.79
CA ASN A 13 1.88 -11.38 -3.24
C ASN A 13 2.00 -9.99 -3.88
N PRO A 14 3.17 -9.64 -4.47
CA PRO A 14 3.37 -8.32 -5.07
C PRO A 14 2.69 -8.15 -6.43
N LYS A 15 2.04 -9.18 -6.98
CA LYS A 15 1.35 -9.08 -8.29
C LYS A 15 0.23 -8.04 -8.24
N GLY A 16 0.29 -7.07 -9.14
CA GLY A 16 -0.71 -5.98 -9.24
C GLY A 16 -0.46 -4.80 -8.30
N ILE A 17 0.69 -4.74 -7.64
CA ILE A 17 1.16 -3.57 -6.89
C ILE A 17 2.14 -2.79 -7.77
N ASP A 18 1.88 -1.51 -7.97
CA ASP A 18 2.76 -0.60 -8.70
C ASP A 18 3.78 0.02 -7.73
N MET A 19 4.90 -0.67 -7.53
CA MET A 19 5.98 -0.19 -6.65
C MET A 19 6.59 1.14 -7.13
N PRO A 20 6.88 1.34 -8.44
CA PRO A 20 7.33 2.65 -8.93
C PRO A 20 6.39 3.80 -8.57
N TYR A 21 5.08 3.59 -8.68
CA TYR A 21 4.08 4.59 -8.27
C TYR A 21 4.10 4.85 -6.75
N LEU A 22 4.20 3.80 -5.93
CA LEU A 22 4.28 3.98 -4.48
C LEU A 22 5.54 4.75 -4.07
N LEU A 23 6.68 4.49 -4.70
CA LEU A 23 7.95 5.18 -4.44
C LEU A 23 7.90 6.66 -4.87
N SER A 24 7.23 6.99 -5.97
CA SER A 24 7.10 8.38 -6.43
C SER A 24 6.18 9.21 -5.53
N MET A 25 5.14 8.59 -4.96
CA MET A 25 4.18 9.24 -4.07
C MET A 25 4.66 9.31 -2.61
N LEU A 26 5.42 8.31 -2.15
CA LEU A 26 5.96 8.24 -0.80
C LEU A 26 7.43 8.68 -0.82
N HIS A 27 7.68 9.98 -0.78
CA HIS A 27 9.06 10.50 -0.72
C HIS A 27 9.85 9.85 0.42
N ASP A 28 11.17 9.69 0.25
CA ASP A 28 12.08 9.04 1.20
C ASP A 28 11.72 7.57 1.53
N SER A 29 10.85 6.95 0.76
CA SER A 29 10.61 5.51 0.81
C SER A 29 11.55 4.76 -0.14
N PHE A 30 11.84 3.50 0.19
CA PHE A 30 12.69 2.65 -0.62
C PHE A 30 12.29 1.18 -0.51
N MET A 31 12.74 0.37 -1.47
CA MET A 31 12.52 -1.07 -1.43
C MET A 31 13.70 -1.75 -0.73
N SER A 32 13.43 -2.47 0.36
CA SER A 32 14.43 -3.34 0.99
C SER A 32 14.51 -4.72 0.34
N ARG A 33 13.41 -5.16 -0.30
CA ARG A 33 13.30 -6.37 -1.13
C ARG A 33 12.32 -6.13 -2.27
N ALA A 34 12.34 -6.99 -3.27
CA ALA A 34 11.41 -6.92 -4.41
C ALA A 34 9.91 -6.88 -4.01
N ASN A 35 9.56 -7.42 -2.83
CA ASN A 35 8.20 -7.43 -2.31
C ASN A 35 8.03 -6.64 -0.99
N THR A 36 9.00 -5.80 -0.63
CA THR A 36 9.00 -5.10 0.66
C THR A 36 9.33 -3.62 0.47
N LEU A 37 8.40 -2.76 0.89
CA LEU A 37 8.50 -1.30 0.87
C LEU A 37 8.79 -0.81 2.29
N VAL A 38 9.77 0.09 2.45
CA VAL A 38 10.09 0.76 3.70
C VAL A 38 9.67 2.22 3.57
N VAL A 39 8.87 2.72 4.51
CA VAL A 39 8.26 4.06 4.48
C VAL A 39 8.57 4.81 5.79
N PRO A 40 8.84 6.11 5.76
CA PRO A 40 8.89 6.94 6.97
C PRO A 40 7.58 6.87 7.76
N GLY A 41 7.65 6.78 9.09
CA GLY A 41 6.47 6.62 9.95
C GLY A 41 5.46 7.76 9.80
N GLY A 42 5.93 8.99 9.59
CA GLY A 42 5.08 10.16 9.30
C GLY A 42 4.26 10.03 8.01
N LYS A 43 4.63 9.15 7.08
CA LYS A 43 3.94 8.90 5.80
C LYS A 43 3.10 7.62 5.81
N MET A 44 2.94 6.97 6.97
CA MET A 44 2.20 5.73 7.10
C MET A 44 0.75 5.87 6.64
N GLU A 45 0.05 6.94 7.01
CA GLU A 45 -1.35 7.16 6.64
C GLU A 45 -1.53 7.22 5.12
N LEU A 46 -0.70 8.01 4.43
CA LEU A 46 -0.68 8.10 2.98
C LEU A 46 -0.38 6.73 2.34
N ALA A 47 0.58 5.99 2.88
CA ALA A 47 0.90 4.64 2.39
C ALA A 47 -0.30 3.70 2.52
N MET A 48 -1.01 3.72 3.65
CA MET A 48 -2.21 2.91 3.86
C MET A 48 -3.33 3.30 2.89
N GLN A 49 -3.53 4.59 2.63
CA GLN A 49 -4.53 5.06 1.66
C GLN A 49 -4.22 4.56 0.25
N LEU A 50 -2.98 4.72 -0.22
CA LEU A 50 -2.57 4.31 -1.57
C LEU A 50 -2.67 2.78 -1.76
N ILE A 51 -2.36 2.01 -0.71
CA ILE A 51 -2.36 0.54 -0.77
C ILE A 51 -3.78 -0.02 -0.61
N PHE A 52 -4.52 0.38 0.43
CA PHE A 52 -5.77 -0.29 0.80
C PHE A 52 -7.01 0.23 0.09
N THR A 53 -7.08 1.52 -0.24
CA THR A 53 -8.26 2.09 -0.92
C THR A 53 -8.67 1.30 -2.17
N PRO A 54 -7.78 1.05 -3.15
CA PRO A 54 -8.17 0.28 -4.34
C PRO A 54 -8.51 -1.19 -4.04
N MET A 55 -7.97 -1.77 -2.96
CA MET A 55 -8.31 -3.13 -2.53
C MET A 55 -9.72 -3.18 -1.93
N ILE A 56 -10.05 -2.22 -1.07
CA ILE A 56 -11.37 -2.11 -0.44
C ILE A 56 -12.45 -1.84 -1.50
N MET A 57 -12.22 -0.92 -2.44
CA MET A 57 -13.15 -0.67 -3.54
C MET A 57 -13.46 -1.94 -4.33
N ARG A 58 -12.43 -2.73 -4.64
CA ARG A 58 -12.57 -4.01 -5.34
C ARG A 58 -13.36 -5.04 -4.52
N LEU A 59 -13.16 -5.07 -3.21
CA LEU A 59 -13.90 -5.95 -2.31
C LEU A 59 -15.39 -5.58 -2.27
N VAL A 60 -15.70 -4.29 -2.14
CA VAL A 60 -17.07 -3.76 -2.15
C VAL A 60 -17.75 -4.05 -3.48
N GLU A 61 -17.07 -3.84 -4.59
CA GLU A 61 -17.59 -4.10 -5.94
C GLU A 61 -17.90 -5.60 -6.14
N ARG A 62 -17.00 -6.49 -5.71
CA ARG A 62 -17.23 -7.94 -5.75
C ARG A 62 -18.43 -8.35 -4.90
N ARG A 63 -18.57 -7.77 -3.70
CA ARG A 63 -19.73 -8.01 -2.83
C ARG A 63 -21.03 -7.59 -3.51
N ARG A 64 -21.07 -6.41 -4.13
CA ARG A 64 -22.26 -5.91 -4.83
C ARG A 64 -22.69 -6.87 -5.95
N LYS A 65 -21.74 -7.34 -6.77
CA LYS A 65 -22.02 -8.30 -7.85
C LYS A 65 -22.55 -9.63 -7.33
N ALA A 66 -21.96 -10.15 -6.25
CA ALA A 66 -22.40 -11.41 -5.63
C ALA A 66 -23.79 -11.33 -4.97
N LEU A 67 -24.27 -10.14 -4.60
CA LEU A 67 -25.62 -9.93 -4.07
C LEU A 67 -26.66 -9.68 -5.18
N GLN A 68 -26.22 -9.42 -6.40
CA GLN A 68 -27.08 -9.19 -7.57
C GLN A 68 -27.25 -10.46 -8.44
N SER A 69 -26.46 -11.50 -8.16
CA SER A 69 -26.57 -12.85 -8.76
C SER A 69 -27.40 -13.77 -7.89
#